data_AF-A0A929AN00-F1
#
_entry.id   AF-A0A929AN00-F1
#
_cell.length_a   1.000
_cell.length_b   1.000
_cell.length_c   1.000
_cell.angle_alpha   90.00
_cell.angle_beta   90.00
_cell.angle_gamma   90.00
#
_symmetry.space_group_name_H-M   'P 1'
#
loop_
_entity.id
_entity.type
_entity.pdbx_description
1 polymer ?
#
loop_
_entity_poly.entity_id
_entity_poly.type
_entity_poly.pdbx_seq_one_letter_code
_entity_poly.pdbx_strand_id
1 'polypeptide(L)'
;MGSMRHGVSEKTAKLALEHAEKVEKHGKQVEERGKSLQEKEYLRKEHGQIIEEDGKTIQTLAKAFQENAKTVQNTQGEASYQAYESAVDNHIKATKGIARK
;
A
#
# COMPACT_ATOMS: atom_id res chain seq x y z
N MET A 1 29.60 7.76 -23.92
CA MET A 1 28.39 8.14 -23.16
C MET A 1 27.38 7.03 -23.29
N GLY A 2 27.31 6.12 -22.31
CA GLY A 2 26.25 5.11 -22.24
C GLY A 2 25.56 5.29 -20.90
N SER A 3 24.33 5.82 -20.91
CA SER A 3 23.49 5.88 -19.73
C SER A 3 23.19 4.44 -19.31
N MET A 4 23.82 3.97 -18.23
CA MET A 4 23.56 2.66 -17.64
C MET A 4 22.11 2.71 -17.11
N ARG A 5 21.16 2.18 -17.88
CA ARG A 5 19.78 2.00 -17.45
C ARG A 5 19.76 0.94 -16.35
N HIS A 6 19.73 1.37 -15.09
CA HIS A 6 19.62 0.47 -13.94
C HIS A 6 18.15 0.06 -13.79
N GLY A 7 17.79 -1.08 -14.37
CA GLY A 7 16.47 -1.69 -14.17
C GLY A 7 16.37 -2.32 -12.77
N VAL A 8 15.16 -2.35 -12.22
CA VAL A 8 14.87 -3.11 -10.99
C VAL A 8 15.00 -4.60 -11.30
N SER A 9 15.71 -5.35 -10.45
CA SER A 9 15.88 -6.79 -10.66
C SER A 9 14.53 -7.52 -10.54
N GLU A 10 14.35 -8.60 -11.28
CA GLU A 10 13.16 -9.47 -11.19
C GLU A 10 12.91 -9.95 -9.75
N LYS A 11 13.98 -10.26 -9.02
CA LYS A 11 13.93 -10.61 -7.59
C LYS A 11 13.29 -9.49 -6.75
N THR A 12 13.68 -8.24 -6.99
CA THR A 12 13.14 -7.08 -6.29
C THR A 12 11.66 -6.86 -6.63
N ALA A 13 11.29 -6.99 -7.90
CA ALA A 13 9.88 -6.87 -8.31
C ALA A 13 9.01 -7.97 -7.69
N LYS A 14 9.48 -9.21 -7.65
CA LYS A 14 8.80 -10.33 -6.98
C LYS A 14 8.62 -10.08 -5.48
N LEU A 15 9.67 -9.62 -4.79
CA LEU A 15 9.58 -9.28 -3.37
C LEU A 15 8.57 -8.15 -3.11
N ALA A 16 8.49 -7.15 -4.00
CA ALA A 16 7.51 -6.08 -3.90
C ALA A 16 6.06 -6.61 -4.02
N LEU A 17 5.81 -7.56 -4.93
CA LEU A 17 4.51 -8.23 -5.07
C LEU A 17 4.14 -9.01 -3.81
N GLU A 18 5.05 -9.87 -3.32
CA GLU A 18 4.83 -10.65 -2.09
C GLU A 18 4.58 -9.75 -0.88
N HIS A 19 5.28 -8.62 -0.80
CA HIS A 19 5.07 -7.65 0.27
C HIS A 19 3.70 -6.98 0.15
N ALA A 20 3.29 -6.57 -1.05
CA ALA A 20 2.00 -5.93 -1.26
C ALA A 20 0.83 -6.88 -0.96
N GLU A 21 0.92 -8.17 -1.28
CA GLU A 21 -0.05 -9.19 -0.85
C GLU A 21 -0.17 -9.31 0.68
N LYS A 22 0.96 -9.29 1.39
CA LYS A 22 0.97 -9.32 2.86
C LYS A 22 0.31 -8.07 3.45
N VAL A 23 0.57 -6.89 2.88
CA VAL A 23 -0.05 -5.64 3.30
C VAL A 23 -1.56 -5.67 3.03
N GLU A 24 -2.01 -6.20 1.91
CA GLU A 24 -3.45 -6.36 1.62
C GLU A 24 -4.13 -7.24 2.67
N LYS A 25 -3.52 -8.39 3.01
CA LYS A 25 -4.03 -9.27 4.07
C LYS A 25 -4.08 -8.56 5.42
N HIS A 26 -3.06 -7.76 5.73
CA HIS A 26 -3.05 -6.98 6.97
C HIS A 26 -4.16 -5.93 6.99
N GLY A 27 -4.38 -5.21 5.89
CA GLY A 27 -5.48 -4.25 5.77
C GLY A 27 -6.85 -4.87 6.02
N LYS A 28 -7.10 -6.11 5.53
CA LYS A 28 -8.33 -6.87 5.83
C LYS A 28 -8.49 -7.15 7.32
N GLN A 29 -7.41 -7.56 8.00
CA GLN A 29 -7.44 -7.82 9.44
C GLN A 29 -7.71 -6.54 10.25
N VAL A 30 -7.17 -5.41 9.81
CA VAL A 30 -7.45 -4.10 10.42
C VAL A 30 -8.92 -3.73 10.22
N GLU A 31 -9.45 -3.91 9.01
CA GLU A 31 -10.88 -3.66 8.71
C GLU A 31 -11.81 -4.47 9.63
N GLU A 32 -11.56 -5.78 9.77
CA GLU A 32 -12.34 -6.68 10.63
C GLU A 32 -12.29 -6.29 12.11
N ARG A 33 -11.13 -5.82 12.59
CA ARG A 33 -10.97 -5.29 13.95
C ARG A 33 -11.79 -4.01 14.14
N GLY A 34 -11.80 -3.13 13.15
CA GLY A 34 -12.63 -1.93 13.16
C GLY A 34 -14.11 -2.27 13.31
N LYS A 35 -14.63 -3.19 12.48
CA LYS A 35 -16.02 -3.68 12.57
C LYS A 35 -16.32 -4.29 13.95
N SER A 36 -15.44 -5.15 14.45
CA SER A 36 -15.59 -5.79 15.76
C SER A 36 -15.65 -4.79 16.92
N LEU A 37 -14.96 -3.65 16.81
CA LEU A 37 -14.98 -2.60 17.83
C LEU A 37 -16.28 -1.80 17.80
N GLN A 38 -16.90 -1.66 16.63
CA GLN A 38 -18.22 -1.00 16.49
C GLN A 38 -19.34 -1.82 17.13
N GLU A 39 -19.23 -3.14 17.11
CA GLU A 39 -20.24 -4.05 17.67
C GLU A 39 -20.20 -4.14 19.21
N LYS A 40 -19.04 -3.87 19.84
CA LYS A 40 -18.82 -4.18 21.25
C LYS A 40 -19.18 -3.07 22.24
N GLU A 41 -19.08 -1.78 21.89
CA GLU A 41 -19.44 -0.68 22.80
C GLU A 41 -19.82 0.61 22.03
N TYR A 42 -20.92 1.27 22.43
CA TYR A 42 -21.40 2.52 21.82
C TYR A 42 -20.34 3.64 21.82
N LEU A 43 -19.52 3.75 22.88
CA LEU A 43 -18.45 4.75 23.02
C LEU A 43 -17.21 4.48 22.15
N ARG A 44 -17.05 3.27 21.59
CA ARG A 44 -15.94 2.93 20.69
C ARG A 44 -16.33 2.85 19.23
N LYS A 45 -17.59 3.16 18.92
CA LYS A 45 -18.12 3.07 17.56
C LYS A 45 -17.36 3.95 16.59
N GLU A 46 -17.06 5.19 16.96
CA GLU A 46 -16.29 6.12 16.12
C GLU A 46 -14.85 5.63 15.88
N HIS A 47 -14.17 5.16 16.93
CA HIS A 47 -12.84 4.55 16.78
C HIS A 47 -12.86 3.30 15.90
N GLY A 48 -13.89 2.46 16.05
CA GLY A 48 -14.08 1.28 15.21
C GLY A 48 -14.33 1.63 13.74
N GLN A 49 -15.03 2.73 13.46
CA GLN A 49 -15.22 3.25 12.10
C GLN A 49 -13.89 3.74 11.50
N ILE A 50 -13.11 4.52 12.25
CA ILE A 50 -11.80 5.00 11.81
C ILE A 50 -10.87 3.82 11.48
N ILE A 51 -10.81 2.82 12.36
CA ILE A 51 -9.97 1.62 12.14
C ILE A 51 -10.47 0.82 10.92
N GLU A 52 -11.80 0.74 10.70
CA GLU A 52 -12.35 0.11 9.51
C GLU A 52 -11.91 0.83 8.22
N GLU A 53 -12.00 2.17 8.22
CA GLU A 53 -11.55 3.01 7.10
C GLU A 53 -10.04 2.88 6.83
N ASP A 54 -9.22 2.83 7.89
CA ASP A 54 -7.79 2.63 7.77
C ASP A 54 -7.48 1.26 7.14
N GLY A 55 -8.18 0.21 7.56
CA GLY A 55 -8.08 -1.11 6.97
C GLY A 55 -8.39 -1.13 5.46
N LYS A 56 -9.42 -0.41 5.03
CA LYS A 56 -9.76 -0.24 3.60
C LYS A 56 -8.70 0.57 2.86
N THR A 57 -8.18 1.63 3.47
CA THR A 57 -7.12 2.47 2.89
C THR A 57 -5.84 1.68 2.65
N ILE A 58 -5.43 0.85 3.63
CA ILE A 58 -4.27 -0.05 3.50
C ILE A 58 -4.46 -1.01 2.32
N GLN A 59 -5.65 -1.59 2.16
CA GLN A 59 -5.94 -2.49 1.03
C GLN A 59 -5.85 -1.78 -0.32
N THR A 60 -6.37 -0.55 -0.44
CA THR A 60 -6.27 0.26 -1.66
C THR A 60 -4.81 0.55 -2.02
N LEU A 61 -4.00 0.94 -1.03
CA LEU A 61 -2.58 1.19 -1.22
C LEU A 61 -1.82 -0.07 -1.61
N ALA A 62 -2.14 -1.22 -0.99
CA ALA A 62 -1.55 -2.50 -1.36
C ALA A 62 -1.79 -2.85 -2.82
N LYS A 63 -3.01 -2.65 -3.34
CA LYS A 63 -3.33 -2.88 -4.76
C LYS A 63 -2.55 -1.94 -5.68
N ALA A 64 -2.45 -0.65 -5.34
CA ALA A 64 -1.63 0.30 -6.09
C ALA A 64 -0.14 -0.11 -6.11
N PHE A 65 0.40 -0.61 -4.99
CA PHE A 65 1.75 -1.15 -4.95
C PHE A 65 1.93 -2.42 -5.80
N GLN A 66 0.94 -3.32 -5.83
CA GLN A 66 0.97 -4.49 -6.72
C GLN A 66 1.02 -4.08 -8.19
N GLU A 67 0.21 -3.11 -8.59
CA GLU A 67 0.19 -2.58 -9.97
C GLU A 67 1.54 -1.94 -10.33
N ASN A 68 2.09 -1.11 -9.44
CA ASN A 68 3.41 -0.52 -9.65
C ASN A 68 4.50 -1.59 -9.77
N ALA A 69 4.49 -2.62 -8.91
CA ALA A 69 5.46 -3.71 -8.97
C ALA A 69 5.37 -4.52 -10.28
N LYS A 70 4.15 -4.78 -10.79
CA LYS A 70 3.93 -5.41 -12.11
C LYS A 70 4.44 -4.52 -13.25
N THR A 71 4.18 -3.22 -13.19
CA THR A 71 4.67 -2.27 -14.20
C THR A 71 6.19 -2.27 -14.26
N VAL A 72 6.85 -2.21 -13.10
CA VAL A 72 8.31 -2.26 -12.98
C VAL A 72 8.88 -3.59 -13.49
N GLN A 73 8.22 -4.71 -13.21
CA GLN A 73 8.61 -6.02 -13.74
C GLN A 73 8.57 -6.06 -15.28
N ASN A 74 7.58 -5.40 -15.88
CA ASN A 74 7.31 -5.47 -17.30
C ASN A 74 8.01 -4.36 -18.14
N THR A 75 8.65 -3.36 -17.52
CA THR A 75 9.24 -2.22 -18.23
C THR A 75 10.70 -1.95 -17.83
N GLN A 76 11.63 -2.12 -18.77
CA GLN A 76 13.03 -1.77 -18.57
C GLN A 76 13.28 -0.27 -18.82
N GLY A 77 13.72 0.44 -17.77
CA GLY A 77 14.58 1.63 -17.88
C GLY A 77 13.96 3.02 -17.75
N GLU A 78 12.64 3.21 -17.96
CA GLU A 78 11.99 4.54 -17.87
C GLU A 78 10.74 4.54 -16.96
N ALA A 79 9.86 3.54 -17.08
CA ALA A 79 8.69 3.42 -16.21
C ALA A 79 9.01 3.01 -14.76
N SER A 80 10.25 2.56 -14.49
CA SER A 80 10.70 2.31 -13.12
C SER A 80 10.83 3.59 -12.29
N TYR A 81 11.14 4.73 -12.91
CA TYR A 81 11.25 6.01 -12.19
C TYR A 81 9.84 6.54 -11.84
N GLN A 82 8.90 6.50 -12.78
CA GLN A 82 7.51 6.89 -12.52
C GLN A 82 6.83 5.99 -11.48
N ALA A 83 7.11 4.67 -11.51
CA ALA A 83 6.62 3.76 -10.49
C ALA A 83 7.22 4.04 -9.10
N TYR A 84 8.50 4.47 -9.04
CA TYR A 84 9.13 4.93 -7.80
C TYR A 84 8.47 6.20 -7.27
N GLU A 85 8.26 7.22 -8.12
CA GLU A 85 7.58 8.46 -7.71
C GLU A 85 6.14 8.18 -7.21
N SER A 86 5.39 7.34 -7.92
CA SER A 86 4.05 6.90 -7.53
C SER A 86 4.07 6.15 -6.19
N ALA A 87 5.04 5.26 -5.97
CA ALA A 87 5.21 4.54 -4.72
C ALA A 87 5.54 5.48 -3.54
N VAL A 88 6.40 6.48 -3.77
CA VAL A 88 6.75 7.51 -2.77
C VAL A 88 5.53 8.38 -2.44
N ASP A 89 4.77 8.82 -3.44
CA ASP A 89 3.57 9.61 -3.23
C ASP A 89 2.49 8.83 -2.46
N ASN A 90 2.30 7.54 -2.80
CA ASN A 90 1.43 6.63 -2.05
C ASN A 90 1.89 6.45 -0.60
N HIS A 91 3.20 6.33 -0.37
CA HIS A 91 3.76 6.25 0.98
C HIS A 91 3.51 7.55 1.78
N ILE A 92 3.70 8.71 1.15
CA ILE A 92 3.43 10.03 1.76
C ILE A 92 1.95 10.19 2.08
N LYS A 93 1.04 9.81 1.18
CA LYS A 93 -0.41 9.84 1.43
C LYS A 93 -0.80 8.92 2.58
N ALA A 94 -0.25 7.71 2.61
CA ALA A 94 -0.47 6.75 3.69
C ALA A 94 -0.02 7.30 5.05
N THR A 95 1.14 7.97 5.12
CA THR A 95 1.67 8.54 6.37
C THR A 95 0.98 9.84 6.77
N LYS A 96 0.57 10.68 5.82
CA LYS A 96 -0.20 11.91 6.10
C LYS A 96 -1.64 11.62 6.51
N GLY A 97 -2.23 10.51 6.06
CA GLY A 97 -3.57 10.06 6.49
C GLY A 97 -3.64 9.69 7.99
N ILE A 98 -2.51 9.32 8.59
CA ILE A 98 -2.37 9.00 10.02
C ILE A 98 -2.33 10.28 10.89
N ALA A 99 -2.07 11.44 10.29
CA ALA A 99 -2.14 12.74 10.97
C ALA A 99 -3.58 13.30 11.00
N ARG A 100 -4.55 12.51 11.46
CA ARG A 100 -5.85 13.07 11.88
C ARG A 100 -5.68 13.57 13.32
N LYS A 101 -5.59 14.89 13.47
CA LYS A 101 -5.73 15.60 14.75
C LYS A 101 -7.16 15.46 15.27
#